data_AF-A0A7C1L258-F1
#
_entry.id   AF-A0A7C1L258-F1
#
_cell.length_a   1.000
_cell.length_b   1.000
_cell.length_c   1.000
_cell.angle_alpha   90.00
_cell.angle_beta   90.00
_cell.angle_gamma   90.00
#
_symmetry.space_group_name_H-M   'P 1'
#
loop_
_entity.id
_entity.type
_entity.pdbx_description
1 polymer ?
#
loop_
_entity_poly.entity_id
_entity_poly.type
_entity_poly.pdbx_seq_one_letter_code
_entity_poly.pdbx_strand_id
1 'polypeptide(L)'
;MKFKLFFISIWLFLYSFVSAYGELPINKIIIWGYKLHSHTHSYIHEGYYRAFKHLGYETYWFDENDKLDGFDFSQSLFLTEGNCDRGIPLREDCFYVLHNCFSKKYDRLYRMGHCVTLQVYWHCLKDSEATHIDKFSFYNLKRKTICMPWATDLLPHEIDEAKKNWPKLQKQPYAYFVGSRHGGVNDTAGVLDSFRRACSENGIKFIVTGLYSTATKVANKSHKQLIETSMLAPALQGKSQVDQGYIPCRIFKNISYGQLGVTNSKTVYELFKRKVSNKHIVIGCTIFPGYIRSIGKNLIKDCINTSLSYNP
;
A
#
# COMPACT_ATOMS: atom_id res chain seq x y z
N MET A 1 3.75 -28.51 -40.78
CA MET A 1 3.01 -27.46 -41.50
C MET A 1 1.75 -26.96 -40.77
N LYS A 2 0.96 -27.84 -40.11
CA LYS A 2 -0.27 -27.45 -39.37
C LYS A 2 -0.04 -26.66 -38.06
N PHE A 3 1.15 -26.70 -37.47
CA PHE A 3 1.49 -25.94 -36.24
C PHE A 3 1.80 -24.45 -36.48
N LYS A 4 2.24 -24.07 -37.70
CA LYS A 4 2.54 -22.66 -38.05
C LYS A 4 1.27 -21.85 -38.36
N LEU A 5 0.25 -22.49 -38.94
CA LEU A 5 -1.03 -21.82 -39.21
C LEU A 5 -1.83 -21.50 -37.94
N PHE A 6 -1.74 -22.33 -36.89
CA PHE A 6 -2.43 -22.09 -35.61
C PHE A 6 -1.90 -20.84 -34.88
N PHE A 7 -0.60 -20.58 -34.93
CA PHE A 7 0.00 -19.38 -34.34
C PHE A 7 -0.29 -18.11 -35.13
N ILE A 8 -0.38 -18.19 -36.47
CA ILE A 8 -0.74 -17.05 -37.32
C ILE A 8 -2.23 -16.68 -37.13
N SER A 9 -3.11 -17.67 -36.95
CA SER A 9 -4.52 -17.40 -36.63
C SER A 9 -4.71 -16.82 -35.23
N ILE A 10 -3.92 -17.24 -34.22
CA ILE A 10 -3.96 -16.64 -32.88
C ILE A 10 -3.41 -15.21 -32.89
N TRP A 11 -2.35 -14.96 -33.65
CA TRP A 11 -1.80 -13.61 -33.83
C TRP A 11 -2.75 -12.69 -34.58
N LEU A 12 -3.39 -13.15 -35.66
CA LEU A 12 -4.41 -12.37 -36.38
C LEU A 12 -5.64 -12.13 -35.49
N PHE A 13 -6.07 -13.11 -34.70
CA PHE A 13 -7.19 -12.96 -33.76
C PHE A 13 -6.86 -11.99 -32.61
N LEU A 14 -5.63 -12.04 -32.07
CA LEU A 14 -5.14 -11.10 -31.06
C LEU A 14 -4.93 -9.69 -31.64
N TYR A 15 -4.44 -9.56 -32.88
CA TYR A 15 -4.29 -8.27 -33.56
C TYR A 15 -5.65 -7.63 -33.86
N SER A 16 -6.65 -8.43 -34.27
CA SER A 16 -8.03 -7.96 -34.41
C SER A 16 -8.73 -7.69 -33.06
N PHE A 17 -8.32 -8.34 -31.96
CA PHE A 17 -8.85 -8.04 -30.61
C PHE A 17 -8.23 -6.77 -30.00
N VAL A 18 -6.92 -6.56 -30.21
CA VAL A 18 -6.23 -5.31 -29.86
C VAL A 18 -6.73 -4.14 -30.71
N SER A 19 -7.20 -4.40 -31.93
CA SER A 19 -7.87 -3.40 -32.78
C SER A 19 -9.34 -3.16 -32.42
N ALA A 20 -10.02 -4.06 -31.72
CA ALA A 20 -11.45 -3.93 -31.38
C ALA A 20 -11.69 -3.14 -30.08
N TYR A 21 -10.67 -3.07 -29.21
CA TYR A 21 -10.60 -2.15 -28.09
C TYR A 21 -9.31 -1.34 -28.26
N GLY A 22 -9.39 -0.25 -29.02
CA GLY A 22 -8.27 0.68 -29.14
C GLY A 22 -7.71 1.03 -27.77
N GLU A 23 -6.39 1.29 -27.71
CA GLU A 23 -5.76 1.82 -26.50
C GLU A 23 -6.66 2.90 -25.89
N LEU A 24 -6.90 2.83 -24.58
CA LEU A 24 -7.68 3.87 -23.92
C LEU A 24 -7.04 5.22 -24.27
N PRO A 25 -7.82 6.20 -24.77
CA PRO A 25 -7.29 7.49 -25.22
C PRO A 25 -6.91 8.33 -23.99
N ILE A 26 -5.86 7.91 -23.29
CA ILE A 26 -5.35 8.52 -22.07
C ILE A 26 -3.95 9.01 -22.40
N ASN A 27 -3.81 10.33 -22.54
CA ASN A 27 -2.55 10.98 -22.84
C ASN A 27 -1.79 11.36 -21.57
N LYS A 28 -2.53 11.66 -20.49
CA LYS A 28 -1.97 12.18 -19.24
C LYS A 28 -2.69 11.66 -18.00
N ILE A 29 -1.95 11.61 -16.90
CA ILE A 29 -2.43 11.20 -15.59
C ILE A 29 -2.50 12.43 -14.69
N ILE A 30 -3.64 12.65 -14.04
CA ILE A 30 -3.87 13.76 -13.13
C ILE A 30 -4.17 13.22 -11.74
N ILE A 31 -3.26 13.45 -10.81
CA ILE A 31 -3.51 13.23 -9.39
C ILE A 31 -4.19 14.49 -8.84
N TRP A 32 -5.45 14.39 -8.42
CA TRP A 32 -6.22 15.53 -7.93
C TRP A 32 -6.44 15.43 -6.41
N GLY A 33 -5.94 16.41 -5.66
CA GLY A 33 -6.23 16.56 -4.23
C GLY A 33 -5.00 16.94 -3.40
N TYR A 34 -5.07 16.68 -2.10
CA TYR A 34 -4.10 17.12 -1.08
C TYR A 34 -2.64 17.09 -1.53
N LYS A 35 -1.95 18.24 -1.50
CA LYS A 35 -0.49 18.34 -1.72
C LYS A 35 0.29 17.72 -0.59
N LEU A 36 1.54 17.33 -0.84
CA LEU A 36 2.39 16.67 0.14
C LEU A 36 2.41 17.41 1.49
N HIS A 37 2.27 16.65 2.58
CA HIS A 37 2.20 17.13 3.98
C HIS A 37 0.95 17.93 4.38
N SER A 38 0.00 18.18 3.47
CA SER A 38 -1.27 18.86 3.82
C SER A 38 -2.29 17.94 4.49
N HIS A 39 -2.23 16.63 4.23
CA HIS A 39 -3.13 15.63 4.80
C HIS A 39 -2.53 14.21 4.73
N THR A 40 -3.09 13.23 5.45
CA THR A 40 -2.60 11.84 5.43
C THR A 40 -2.72 11.19 4.04
N HIS A 41 -3.76 11.55 3.27
CA HIS A 41 -3.93 11.09 1.89
C HIS A 41 -2.92 11.71 0.91
N SER A 42 -2.24 12.81 1.27
CA SER A 42 -1.21 13.39 0.41
C SER A 42 -0.05 12.43 0.14
N TYR A 43 0.28 11.54 1.09
CA TYR A 43 1.30 10.51 0.91
C TYR A 43 0.85 9.38 -0.03
N ILE A 44 -0.47 9.19 -0.18
CA ILE A 44 -1.03 8.24 -1.13
C ILE A 44 -0.99 8.86 -2.54
N HIS A 45 -1.40 10.13 -2.66
CA HIS A 45 -1.29 10.89 -3.90
C HIS A 45 0.15 11.00 -4.41
N GLU A 46 1.10 11.27 -3.51
CA GLU A 46 2.54 11.26 -3.84
C GLU A 46 2.97 9.90 -4.39
N GLY A 47 2.54 8.81 -3.76
CA GLY A 47 2.84 7.45 -4.22
C GLY A 47 2.36 7.20 -5.65
N TYR A 48 1.11 7.58 -5.96
CA TYR A 48 0.59 7.48 -7.33
C TYR A 48 1.34 8.39 -8.30
N TYR A 49 1.57 9.66 -7.94
CA TYR A 49 2.32 10.61 -8.77
C TYR A 49 3.70 10.07 -9.15
N ARG A 50 4.46 9.57 -8.17
CA ARG A 50 5.79 9.00 -8.39
C ARG A 50 5.75 7.72 -9.20
N ALA A 51 4.76 6.84 -8.96
CA ALA A 51 4.59 5.61 -9.71
C ALA A 51 4.30 5.86 -11.19
N PHE A 52 3.34 6.73 -11.52
CA PHE A 52 2.99 7.04 -12.91
C PHE A 52 4.13 7.77 -13.64
N LYS A 53 4.83 8.70 -12.97
CA LYS A 53 6.06 9.31 -13.51
C LYS A 53 7.13 8.25 -13.83
N HIS A 54 7.34 7.29 -12.93
CA HIS A 54 8.33 6.23 -13.14
C HIS A 54 7.97 5.29 -14.29
N LEU A 55 6.66 5.06 -14.51
CA LEU A 55 6.15 4.28 -15.64
C LEU A 55 6.21 5.05 -16.98
N GLY A 56 6.68 6.31 -16.99
CA GLY A 56 6.85 7.11 -18.20
C GLY A 56 5.63 7.92 -18.61
N TYR A 57 4.57 7.98 -17.80
CA TYR A 57 3.38 8.76 -18.12
C TYR A 57 3.59 10.26 -17.88
N GLU A 58 3.03 11.07 -18.77
CA GLU A 58 2.85 12.49 -18.52
C GLU A 58 1.89 12.66 -17.32
N THR A 59 2.43 13.07 -16.18
CA THR A 59 1.71 13.06 -14.90
C THR A 59 1.77 14.42 -14.24
N TYR A 60 0.63 14.88 -13.71
CA TYR A 60 0.49 16.13 -12.97
C TYR A 60 -0.17 15.88 -11.62
N TRP A 61 0.06 16.78 -10.67
CA TRP A 61 -0.57 16.75 -9.35
C TRP A 61 -1.15 18.12 -9.03
N PHE A 62 -2.48 18.22 -9.08
CA PHE A 62 -3.23 19.46 -8.88
C PHE A 62 -4.18 19.38 -7.68
N ASP A 63 -4.60 20.53 -7.17
CA ASP A 63 -5.72 20.69 -6.24
C ASP A 63 -6.57 21.92 -6.59
N GLU A 64 -7.57 22.23 -5.76
CA GLU A 64 -8.52 23.34 -5.98
C GLU A 64 -7.87 24.74 -5.96
N ASN A 65 -6.63 24.88 -5.49
CA ASN A 65 -5.95 26.16 -5.34
C ASN A 65 -4.95 26.45 -6.48
N ASP A 66 -4.69 25.46 -7.34
CA ASP A 66 -3.82 25.68 -8.51
C ASP A 66 -4.51 26.58 -9.54
N LYS A 67 -3.74 27.48 -10.15
CA LYS A 67 -4.21 28.31 -11.28
C LYS A 67 -4.02 27.51 -12.57
N LEU A 68 -5.13 27.04 -13.14
CA LEU A 68 -5.16 26.08 -14.25
C LEU A 68 -5.62 26.71 -15.57
N ASP A 69 -5.58 28.05 -15.67
CA ASP A 69 -5.99 28.78 -16.87
C ASP A 69 -5.19 28.31 -18.09
N GLY A 70 -5.89 27.79 -19.09
CA GLY A 70 -5.28 27.29 -20.33
C GLY A 70 -4.69 25.87 -20.26
N PHE A 71 -4.78 25.18 -19.12
CA PHE A 71 -4.37 23.77 -19.05
C PHE A 71 -5.39 22.88 -19.75
N ASP A 72 -4.94 22.07 -20.71
CA ASP A 72 -5.80 21.13 -21.41
C ASP A 72 -5.93 19.81 -20.63
N PHE A 73 -7.12 19.59 -20.06
CA PHE A 73 -7.49 18.35 -19.38
C PHE A 73 -8.01 17.25 -20.30
N SER A 74 -8.08 17.45 -21.62
CA SER A 74 -8.59 16.42 -22.54
C SER A 74 -7.85 15.09 -22.38
N GLN A 75 -8.58 13.98 -22.58
CA GLN A 75 -8.01 12.63 -22.63
C GLN A 75 -7.13 12.30 -21.42
N SER A 76 -7.59 12.69 -20.23
CA SER A 76 -6.87 12.49 -18.97
C SER A 76 -7.47 11.36 -18.13
N LEU A 77 -6.63 10.65 -17.37
CA LEU A 77 -7.04 9.81 -16.26
C LEU A 77 -6.85 10.55 -14.94
N PHE A 78 -7.94 10.83 -14.24
CA PHE A 78 -7.92 11.43 -12.91
C PHE A 78 -7.89 10.37 -11.82
N LEU A 79 -7.14 10.65 -10.76
CA LEU A 79 -7.15 9.86 -9.52
C LEU A 79 -7.32 10.80 -8.32
N THR A 80 -8.35 10.57 -7.51
CA THR A 80 -8.70 11.47 -6.39
C THR A 80 -9.35 10.74 -5.22
N GLU A 81 -9.51 11.44 -4.10
CA GLU A 81 -10.20 10.99 -2.90
C GLU A 81 -11.37 11.92 -2.54
N GLY A 82 -12.46 11.36 -2.03
CA GLY A 82 -13.73 12.05 -1.83
C GLY A 82 -13.68 13.31 -0.95
N ASN A 83 -12.72 13.44 -0.03
CA ASN A 83 -12.60 14.63 0.83
C ASN A 83 -11.78 15.76 0.18
N CYS A 84 -11.16 15.54 -0.98
CA CYS A 84 -10.37 16.54 -1.71
C CYS A 84 -10.68 16.62 -3.20
N ASP A 85 -11.92 16.29 -3.57
CA ASP A 85 -12.34 16.26 -4.97
C ASP A 85 -13.01 17.56 -5.43
N ARG A 86 -12.94 18.64 -4.63
CA ARG A 86 -13.50 19.95 -5.00
C ARG A 86 -12.71 20.53 -6.18
N GLY A 87 -13.42 21.18 -7.10
CA GLY A 87 -12.83 21.83 -8.27
C GLY A 87 -12.35 20.89 -9.38
N ILE A 88 -12.42 19.56 -9.18
CA ILE A 88 -11.97 18.60 -10.19
C ILE A 88 -12.76 18.78 -11.50
N PRO A 89 -12.10 18.89 -12.67
CA PRO A 89 -12.77 18.95 -13.95
C PRO A 89 -13.55 17.66 -14.22
N LEU A 90 -14.84 17.78 -14.53
CA LEU A 90 -15.71 16.66 -14.91
C LEU A 90 -15.97 16.71 -16.41
N ARG A 91 -15.27 15.87 -17.17
CA ARG A 91 -15.28 15.87 -18.63
C ARG A 91 -15.63 14.49 -19.17
N GLU A 92 -16.31 14.49 -20.31
CA GLU A 92 -16.75 13.27 -20.99
C GLU A 92 -15.65 12.62 -21.82
N ASP A 93 -14.54 13.29 -22.08
CA ASP A 93 -13.37 12.71 -22.75
C ASP A 93 -12.30 12.23 -21.77
N CYS A 94 -12.61 12.17 -20.48
CA CYS A 94 -11.68 11.78 -19.41
C CYS A 94 -12.20 10.57 -18.62
N PHE A 95 -11.28 9.90 -17.93
CA PHE A 95 -11.55 8.77 -17.05
C PHE A 95 -11.20 9.12 -15.60
N TYR A 96 -11.84 8.45 -14.65
CA TYR A 96 -11.75 8.78 -13.22
C TYR A 96 -11.65 7.53 -12.34
N VAL A 97 -10.58 7.47 -11.55
CA VAL A 97 -10.41 6.50 -10.46
C VAL A 97 -10.72 7.22 -9.15
N LEU A 98 -11.85 6.86 -8.55
CA LEU A 98 -12.45 7.60 -7.45
C LEU A 98 -12.35 6.82 -6.13
N HIS A 99 -11.51 7.29 -5.20
CA HIS A 99 -11.42 6.68 -3.88
C HIS A 99 -12.43 7.31 -2.90
N ASN A 100 -13.42 6.54 -2.46
CA ASN A 100 -14.45 7.00 -1.52
C ASN A 100 -15.18 8.30 -1.93
N CYS A 101 -15.33 8.54 -3.24
CA CYS A 101 -16.13 9.66 -3.74
C CYS A 101 -17.60 9.25 -3.88
N PHE A 102 -18.45 9.72 -2.98
CA PHE A 102 -19.90 9.38 -2.95
C PHE A 102 -20.80 10.50 -3.49
N SER A 103 -20.22 11.57 -4.05
CA SER A 103 -20.99 12.70 -4.57
C SER A 103 -21.70 12.34 -5.87
N LYS A 104 -22.97 12.76 -5.99
CA LYS A 104 -23.80 12.57 -7.21
C LYS A 104 -23.25 13.29 -8.44
N LYS A 105 -22.26 14.19 -8.28
CA LYS A 105 -21.61 14.88 -9.41
C LYS A 105 -20.98 13.93 -10.43
N TYR A 106 -20.62 12.71 -10.03
CA TYR A 106 -20.05 11.69 -10.91
C TYR A 106 -21.09 10.77 -11.56
N ASP A 107 -22.38 10.84 -11.19
CA ASP A 107 -23.39 9.86 -11.64
C ASP A 107 -23.48 9.74 -13.16
N ARG A 108 -23.35 10.87 -13.87
CA ARG A 108 -23.35 10.91 -15.34
C ARG A 108 -22.14 10.17 -15.91
N LEU A 109 -20.94 10.45 -15.41
CA LEU A 109 -19.70 9.82 -15.84
C LEU A 109 -19.68 8.32 -15.50
N TYR A 110 -20.24 7.93 -14.35
CA TYR A 110 -20.49 6.52 -14.06
C TYR A 110 -21.39 5.86 -15.10
N ARG A 111 -22.53 6.46 -15.47
CA ARG A 111 -23.42 5.91 -16.51
C ARG A 111 -22.71 5.75 -17.86
N MET A 112 -21.83 6.68 -18.20
CA MET A 112 -21.00 6.63 -19.42
C MET A 112 -19.85 5.61 -19.35
N GLY A 113 -19.57 5.05 -18.17
CA GLY A 113 -18.47 4.09 -17.98
C GLY A 113 -17.11 4.74 -17.78
N HIS A 114 -17.06 6.03 -17.46
CA HIS A 114 -15.83 6.81 -17.32
C HIS A 114 -15.32 6.88 -15.88
N CYS A 115 -16.07 6.31 -14.93
CA CYS A 115 -15.67 6.24 -13.53
C CYS A 115 -15.50 4.80 -13.08
N VAL A 116 -14.46 4.57 -12.28
CA VAL A 116 -14.26 3.36 -11.48
C VAL A 116 -14.04 3.75 -10.03
N THR A 117 -14.72 3.08 -9.10
CA THR A 117 -14.50 3.25 -7.67
C THR A 117 -13.23 2.49 -7.27
N LEU A 118 -12.28 3.17 -6.63
CA LEU A 118 -11.16 2.53 -5.96
C LEU A 118 -11.52 2.27 -4.50
N GLN A 119 -11.56 1.00 -4.12
CA GLN A 119 -11.69 0.55 -2.75
C GLN A 119 -10.40 -0.11 -2.28
N VAL A 120 -10.17 -0.02 -0.97
CA VAL A 120 -9.05 -0.75 -0.36
C VAL A 120 -9.53 -2.10 0.12
N TYR A 121 -8.62 -3.07 0.27
CA TYR A 121 -9.03 -4.42 0.62
C TYR A 121 -9.67 -4.50 2.02
N TRP A 122 -10.91 -5.01 2.06
CA TRP A 122 -11.66 -5.44 3.23
C TRP A 122 -12.36 -6.76 2.88
N HIS A 123 -12.52 -7.66 3.86
CA HIS A 123 -13.19 -8.95 3.66
C HIS A 123 -14.63 -8.80 3.18
N CYS A 124 -15.36 -7.79 3.69
CA CYS A 124 -16.73 -7.50 3.31
C CYS A 124 -16.89 -7.04 1.84
N LEU A 125 -15.81 -6.64 1.18
CA LEU A 125 -15.84 -6.23 -0.23
C LEU A 125 -15.61 -7.39 -1.20
N LYS A 126 -15.27 -8.58 -0.69
CA LYS A 126 -15.16 -9.77 -1.54
C LYS A 126 -16.49 -10.05 -2.20
N ASP A 127 -16.40 -10.23 -3.51
CA ASP A 127 -17.55 -10.37 -4.37
C ASP A 127 -17.36 -11.62 -5.22
N SER A 128 -18.34 -12.51 -5.21
CA SER A 128 -18.30 -13.75 -6.00
C SER A 128 -18.35 -13.50 -7.50
N GLU A 129 -18.85 -12.32 -7.94
CA GLU A 129 -18.84 -11.90 -9.34
C GLU A 129 -17.55 -11.15 -9.73
N ALA A 130 -16.60 -10.95 -8.81
CA ALA A 130 -15.36 -10.24 -9.12
C ALA A 130 -14.33 -11.10 -9.84
N THR A 131 -13.59 -10.47 -10.75
CA THR A 131 -12.38 -11.05 -11.34
C THR A 131 -11.20 -10.78 -10.42
N HIS A 132 -10.58 -11.86 -9.94
CA HIS A 132 -9.41 -11.80 -9.08
C HIS A 132 -8.12 -11.66 -9.90
N ILE A 133 -7.34 -10.61 -9.60
CA ILE A 133 -5.95 -10.46 -10.08
C ILE A 133 -5.05 -11.30 -9.17
N ASP A 134 -5.28 -11.22 -7.87
CA ASP A 134 -4.66 -12.07 -6.84
C ASP A 134 -5.63 -12.29 -5.66
N LYS A 135 -5.15 -12.87 -4.56
CA LYS A 135 -5.97 -13.18 -3.37
C LYS A 135 -6.58 -11.93 -2.70
N PHE A 136 -5.92 -10.78 -2.82
CA PHE A 136 -6.26 -9.52 -2.15
C PHE A 136 -6.52 -8.36 -3.12
N SER A 137 -6.34 -8.59 -4.42
CA SER A 137 -6.63 -7.61 -5.48
C SER A 137 -7.64 -8.18 -6.47
N PHE A 138 -8.73 -7.48 -6.69
CA PHE A 138 -9.82 -7.91 -7.57
C PHE A 138 -10.58 -6.71 -8.14
N TYR A 139 -11.31 -6.91 -9.23
CA TYR A 139 -12.18 -5.89 -9.80
C TYR A 139 -13.54 -6.49 -10.17
N ASN A 140 -14.58 -5.66 -10.15
CA ASN A 140 -15.90 -6.02 -10.67
C ASN A 140 -16.30 -4.95 -11.70
N LEU A 141 -16.40 -5.36 -12.98
CA LEU A 141 -16.76 -4.47 -14.08
C LEU A 141 -18.22 -3.99 -14.00
N LYS A 142 -19.14 -4.86 -13.57
CA LYS A 142 -20.57 -4.54 -13.41
C LYS A 142 -20.78 -3.50 -12.32
N ARG A 143 -20.04 -3.62 -11.21
CA ARG A 143 -20.02 -2.65 -10.09
C ARG A 143 -19.07 -1.49 -10.33
N LYS A 144 -18.29 -1.49 -11.41
CA LYS A 144 -17.27 -0.47 -11.73
C LYS A 144 -16.37 -0.20 -10.54
N THR A 145 -15.85 -1.26 -9.91
CA THR A 145 -15.03 -1.17 -8.70
C THR A 145 -13.74 -1.95 -8.87
N ILE A 146 -12.63 -1.36 -8.43
CA ILE A 146 -11.35 -2.03 -8.23
C ILE A 146 -11.06 -2.05 -6.74
N CYS A 147 -10.64 -3.20 -6.23
CA CYS A 147 -10.25 -3.41 -4.85
C CYS A 147 -8.81 -3.90 -4.79
N MET A 148 -7.96 -3.23 -4.03
CA MET A 148 -6.56 -3.61 -3.84
C MET A 148 -6.05 -3.20 -2.46
N PRO A 149 -5.02 -3.86 -1.91
CA PRO A 149 -4.34 -3.33 -0.73
C PRO A 149 -3.64 -2.01 -1.08
N TRP A 150 -3.30 -1.24 -0.06
CA TRP A 150 -2.34 -0.15 -0.23
C TRP A 150 -0.94 -0.67 -0.60
N ALA A 151 0.01 0.23 -0.80
CA ALA A 151 1.40 -0.11 -1.11
C ALA A 151 2.40 0.72 -0.28
N THR A 152 3.70 0.49 -0.53
CA THR A 152 4.77 1.40 -0.10
C THR A 152 4.85 2.61 -1.02
N ASP A 153 5.45 3.70 -0.55
CA ASP A 153 5.81 4.87 -1.36
C ASP A 153 7.12 4.71 -2.13
N LEU A 154 7.91 3.66 -1.87
CA LEU A 154 9.15 3.43 -2.62
C LEU A 154 8.91 2.77 -3.97
N LEU A 155 9.65 3.24 -4.97
CA LEU A 155 9.78 2.57 -6.26
C LEU A 155 10.66 1.31 -6.12
N PRO A 156 10.53 0.30 -7.00
CA PRO A 156 11.27 -0.95 -6.88
C PRO A 156 12.78 -0.77 -6.71
N HIS A 157 13.41 0.09 -7.52
CA HIS A 157 14.85 0.34 -7.46
C HIS A 157 15.29 1.03 -6.16
N GLU A 158 14.42 1.84 -5.54
CA GLU A 158 14.71 2.50 -4.26
C GLU A 158 14.65 1.52 -3.10
N ILE A 159 13.80 0.50 -3.19
CA ILE A 159 13.79 -0.61 -2.23
C ILE A 159 15.12 -1.37 -2.33
N ASP A 160 15.59 -1.64 -3.55
CA ASP A 160 16.85 -2.34 -3.77
C ASP A 160 18.06 -1.51 -3.34
N GLU A 161 18.01 -0.20 -3.50
CA GLU A 161 19.03 0.70 -2.95
C GLU A 161 18.98 0.73 -1.41
N ALA A 162 17.79 0.83 -0.81
CA ALA A 162 17.63 0.83 0.64
C ALA A 162 18.21 -0.45 1.27
N LYS A 163 17.99 -1.62 0.64
CA LYS A 163 18.56 -2.91 1.06
C LYS A 163 20.07 -2.88 1.24
N LYS A 164 20.80 -2.15 0.39
CA LYS A 164 22.27 -2.03 0.48
C LYS A 164 22.71 -1.31 1.75
N ASN A 165 21.86 -0.45 2.29
CA ASN A 165 22.14 0.36 3.47
C ASN A 165 21.65 -0.28 4.77
N TRP A 166 20.67 -1.20 4.73
CA TRP A 166 20.10 -1.81 5.95
C TRP A 166 21.12 -2.42 6.91
N PRO A 167 22.15 -3.17 6.47
CA PRO A 167 23.16 -3.73 7.37
C PRO A 167 23.99 -2.68 8.11
N LYS A 168 24.05 -1.44 7.59
CA LYS A 168 24.83 -0.32 8.14
C LYS A 168 24.02 0.52 9.12
N LEU A 169 22.71 0.31 9.21
CA LEU A 169 21.84 1.11 10.06
C LEU A 169 21.98 0.69 11.53
N GLN A 170 22.44 1.62 12.37
CA GLN A 170 22.42 1.43 13.81
C GLN A 170 20.99 1.53 14.34
N LYS A 171 20.45 0.40 14.82
CA LYS A 171 19.14 0.35 15.45
C LYS A 171 19.21 0.93 16.86
N GLN A 172 18.24 1.78 17.17
CA GLN A 172 18.04 2.40 18.47
C GLN A 172 16.93 1.65 19.23
N PRO A 173 16.93 1.63 20.57
CA PRO A 173 15.92 0.93 21.40
C PRO A 173 14.56 1.67 21.42
N TYR A 174 14.11 2.07 20.24
CA TYR A 174 12.81 2.70 20.00
C TYR A 174 11.92 1.77 19.20
N ALA A 175 10.64 1.82 19.52
CA ALA A 175 9.58 1.30 18.67
C ALA A 175 8.76 2.48 18.13
N TYR A 176 8.72 2.68 16.82
CA TYR A 176 7.98 3.78 16.21
C TYR A 176 6.71 3.29 15.51
N PHE A 177 5.57 3.81 15.94
CA PHE A 177 4.31 3.71 15.22
C PHE A 177 4.05 5.03 14.49
N VAL A 178 4.37 5.06 13.18
CA VAL A 178 4.13 6.22 12.32
C VAL A 178 2.78 6.10 11.62
N GLY A 179 1.84 6.99 11.93
CA GLY A 179 0.53 7.11 11.30
C GLY A 179 -0.59 7.45 12.28
N SER A 180 -1.80 7.58 11.76
CA SER A 180 -2.97 7.99 12.53
C SER A 180 -3.39 6.99 13.61
N ARG A 181 -3.72 7.51 14.79
CA ARG A 181 -4.57 6.84 15.77
C ARG A 181 -6.01 6.95 15.28
N HIS A 182 -6.73 5.86 15.36
CA HIS A 182 -8.16 5.81 15.07
C HIS A 182 -8.91 5.68 16.39
N GLY A 183 -10.09 6.29 16.47
CA GLY A 183 -11.08 6.10 17.52
C GLY A 183 -12.33 5.40 16.98
N GLY A 184 -13.38 5.31 17.81
CA GLY A 184 -14.65 4.69 17.44
C GLY A 184 -14.52 3.19 17.15
N VAL A 185 -15.23 2.70 16.13
CA VAL A 185 -15.21 1.26 15.76
C VAL A 185 -13.82 0.76 15.35
N ASN A 186 -12.93 1.67 14.92
CA ASN A 186 -11.57 1.36 14.52
C ASN A 186 -10.56 1.70 15.63
N ASP A 187 -10.98 1.83 16.90
CA ASP A 187 -10.12 2.28 17.98
C ASP A 187 -8.82 1.47 18.09
N THR A 188 -7.73 2.20 18.23
CA THR A 188 -6.36 1.70 18.30
C THR A 188 -5.73 1.86 19.69
N ALA A 189 -6.40 2.54 20.64
CA ALA A 189 -5.82 2.83 21.95
C ALA A 189 -5.41 1.55 22.69
N GLY A 190 -6.33 0.59 22.86
CA GLY A 190 -6.05 -0.64 23.62
C GLY A 190 -4.88 -1.47 23.09
N VAL A 191 -4.74 -1.59 21.76
CA VAL A 191 -3.62 -2.34 21.16
C VAL A 191 -2.31 -1.58 21.28
N LEU A 192 -2.33 -0.25 21.12
CA LEU A 192 -1.13 0.59 21.28
C LEU A 192 -0.65 0.63 22.74
N ASP A 193 -1.56 0.62 23.70
CA ASP A 193 -1.23 0.62 25.13
C ASP A 193 -0.67 -0.72 25.58
N SER A 194 -1.24 -1.83 25.09
CA SER A 194 -0.70 -3.17 25.31
C SER A 194 0.71 -3.31 24.73
N PHE A 195 0.92 -2.82 23.51
CA PHE A 195 2.24 -2.83 22.88
C PHE A 195 3.23 -1.91 23.62
N ARG A 196 2.80 -0.73 24.10
CA ARG A 196 3.63 0.17 24.89
C ARG A 196 4.15 -0.51 26.16
N ARG A 197 3.27 -1.21 26.88
CA ARG A 197 3.63 -1.95 28.09
C ARG A 197 4.66 -3.04 27.80
N ALA A 198 4.43 -3.86 26.77
CA ALA A 198 5.38 -4.88 26.35
C ALA A 198 6.75 -4.29 25.96
N CYS A 199 6.77 -3.15 25.26
CA CYS A 199 8.02 -2.43 24.97
C CYS A 199 8.70 -1.94 26.25
N SER A 200 7.95 -1.33 27.19
CA SER A 200 8.49 -0.80 28.44
C SER A 200 9.12 -1.89 29.32
N GLU A 201 8.49 -3.06 29.41
CA GLU A 201 8.99 -4.22 30.15
C GLU A 201 10.32 -4.75 29.58
N ASN A 202 10.64 -4.42 28.33
CA ASN A 202 11.84 -4.84 27.62
C ASN A 202 12.83 -3.68 27.38
N GLY A 203 12.67 -2.54 28.06
CA GLY A 203 13.56 -1.39 27.91
C GLY A 203 13.49 -0.69 26.55
N ILE A 204 12.40 -0.89 25.78
CA ILE A 204 12.17 -0.28 24.47
C ILE A 204 11.21 0.91 24.64
N LYS A 205 11.60 2.11 24.20
CA LYS A 205 10.70 3.27 24.25
C LYS A 205 9.77 3.29 23.04
N PHE A 206 8.47 3.15 23.29
CA PHE A 206 7.45 3.19 22.23
C PHE A 206 6.93 4.63 21.97
N ILE A 207 7.01 5.06 20.72
CA ILE A 207 6.65 6.41 20.27
C ILE A 207 5.62 6.33 19.15
N VAL A 208 4.52 7.07 19.30
CA VAL A 208 3.49 7.25 18.28
C VAL A 208 3.69 8.62 17.65
N THR A 209 3.79 8.69 16.33
CA THR A 209 3.96 9.95 15.58
C THR A 209 3.28 9.89 14.22
N GLY A 210 3.33 10.98 13.43
CA GLY A 210 2.64 11.08 12.14
C GLY A 210 1.13 11.33 12.26
N LEU A 211 0.67 11.84 13.41
CA LEU A 211 -0.71 12.31 13.60
C LEU A 211 -0.90 13.67 12.91
N TYR A 212 -2.00 13.82 12.19
CA TYR A 212 -2.44 15.09 11.60
C TYR A 212 -2.72 16.18 12.65
N SER A 213 -2.90 15.84 13.94
CA SER A 213 -3.51 16.74 14.92
C SER A 213 -2.72 17.06 16.19
N THR A 214 -1.43 16.74 16.33
CA THR A 214 -0.69 17.19 17.53
C THR A 214 0.73 17.65 17.21
N ALA A 215 1.19 18.59 18.04
CA ALA A 215 2.43 19.36 18.00
C ALA A 215 3.75 18.56 17.92
N THR A 216 3.72 17.27 17.59
CA THR A 216 4.89 16.52 17.16
C THR A 216 5.11 16.72 15.66
N LYS A 217 5.40 17.96 15.24
CA LYS A 217 6.20 18.15 14.02
C LYS A 217 7.49 17.40 14.30
N VAL A 218 7.74 16.28 13.62
CA VAL A 218 9.04 15.62 13.70
C VAL A 218 10.04 16.58 13.10
N ALA A 219 10.58 17.47 13.94
CA ALA A 219 11.12 18.75 13.49
C ALA A 219 12.45 18.63 12.75
N ASN A 220 13.07 17.44 12.66
CA ASN A 220 14.38 17.27 12.04
C ASN A 220 14.64 15.89 11.38
N LYS A 221 13.69 14.94 11.42
CA LYS A 221 13.89 13.57 10.88
C LYS A 221 12.70 13.14 10.04
N SER A 222 12.96 12.51 8.89
CA SER A 222 11.86 11.98 8.07
C SER A 222 11.21 10.78 8.77
N HIS A 223 9.91 10.57 8.52
CA HIS A 223 9.20 9.36 8.99
C HIS A 223 9.92 8.06 8.61
N LYS A 224 10.50 8.04 7.40
CA LYS A 224 11.33 6.93 6.91
C LYS A 224 12.53 6.68 7.81
N GLN A 225 13.31 7.72 8.14
CA GLN A 225 14.49 7.60 9.02
C GLN A 225 14.13 7.11 10.43
N LEU A 226 12.99 7.56 10.99
CA LEU A 226 12.52 7.04 12.28
C LEU A 226 12.26 5.54 12.21
N ILE A 227 11.63 5.07 11.15
CA ILE A 227 11.35 3.64 10.93
C ILE A 227 12.65 2.88 10.65
N GLU A 228 13.55 3.40 9.84
CA GLU A 228 14.83 2.76 9.50
C GLU A 228 15.73 2.56 10.72
N THR A 229 15.74 3.53 11.63
CA THR A 229 16.61 3.49 12.82
C THR A 229 15.95 2.87 14.06
N SER A 230 14.65 2.55 14.01
CA SER A 230 13.95 1.92 15.13
C SER A 230 14.25 0.43 15.24
N MET A 231 14.32 -0.08 16.46
CA MET A 231 14.36 -1.52 16.72
C MET A 231 13.10 -2.20 16.21
N LEU A 232 11.93 -1.57 16.41
CA LEU A 232 10.65 -2.05 15.93
C LEU A 232 9.86 -0.95 15.22
N ALA A 233 9.13 -1.30 14.18
CA ALA A 233 8.07 -0.47 13.63
C ALA A 233 6.85 -1.34 13.33
N PRO A 234 5.86 -1.40 14.23
CA PRO A 234 4.72 -2.28 14.05
C PRO A 234 3.63 -1.62 13.19
N ALA A 235 2.94 -2.44 12.41
CA ALA A 235 1.66 -2.12 11.79
C ALA A 235 0.54 -2.72 12.64
N LEU A 236 0.08 -1.94 13.63
CA LEU A 236 -1.04 -2.30 14.51
C LEU A 236 -2.34 -1.64 14.03
N GLN A 237 -3.44 -2.38 14.08
CA GLN A 237 -4.78 -1.94 13.68
C GLN A 237 -5.76 -2.12 14.83
N GLY A 238 -6.83 -1.31 14.83
CA GLY A 238 -7.96 -1.50 15.73
C GLY A 238 -8.73 -2.78 15.43
N LYS A 239 -9.54 -3.26 16.38
CA LYS A 239 -10.20 -4.57 16.29
C LYS A 239 -11.05 -4.73 15.01
N SER A 240 -11.89 -3.75 14.67
CA SER A 240 -12.72 -3.82 13.45
C SER A 240 -11.87 -3.95 12.18
N GLN A 241 -10.79 -3.18 12.06
CA GLN A 241 -9.86 -3.28 10.93
C GLN A 241 -9.20 -4.66 10.85
N VAL A 242 -8.83 -5.25 11.99
CA VAL A 242 -8.28 -6.62 12.04
C VAL A 242 -9.34 -7.64 11.60
N ASP A 243 -10.54 -7.57 12.16
CA ASP A 243 -11.63 -8.51 11.90
C ASP A 243 -12.10 -8.45 10.45
N GLN A 244 -12.12 -7.25 9.86
CA GLN A 244 -12.45 -7.03 8.46
C GLN A 244 -11.26 -7.25 7.52
N GLY A 245 -10.10 -7.65 8.03
CA GLY A 245 -8.93 -7.96 7.22
C GLY A 245 -8.35 -6.79 6.44
N TYR A 246 -8.52 -5.56 6.93
CA TYR A 246 -7.92 -4.37 6.33
C TYR A 246 -6.40 -4.50 6.26
N ILE A 247 -5.81 -4.18 5.10
CA ILE A 247 -4.37 -4.25 4.85
C ILE A 247 -3.82 -2.80 4.76
N PRO A 248 -3.18 -2.26 5.81
CA PRO A 248 -2.73 -0.87 5.84
C PRO A 248 -1.47 -0.63 5.02
N CYS A 249 -1.30 0.57 4.44
CA CYS A 249 -0.05 0.98 3.76
C CYS A 249 1.20 0.82 4.64
N ARG A 250 1.03 1.00 5.96
CA ARG A 250 2.10 0.95 6.95
C ARG A 250 2.88 -0.35 6.94
N ILE A 251 2.25 -1.49 6.68
CA ILE A 251 2.99 -2.76 6.66
C ILE A 251 4.00 -2.78 5.52
N PHE A 252 3.59 -2.34 4.33
CA PHE A 252 4.45 -2.26 3.15
C PHE A 252 5.57 -1.26 3.36
N LYS A 253 5.26 -0.07 3.88
CA LYS A 253 6.26 0.96 4.19
C LYS A 253 7.30 0.44 5.15
N ASN A 254 6.88 -0.08 6.31
CA ASN A 254 7.79 -0.61 7.32
C ASN A 254 8.71 -1.69 6.74
N ILE A 255 8.17 -2.67 6.02
CA ILE A 255 8.98 -3.74 5.40
C ILE A 255 9.95 -3.14 4.37
N SER A 256 9.48 -2.24 3.50
CA SER A 256 10.31 -1.59 2.48
C SER A 256 11.40 -0.68 3.06
N TYR A 257 11.26 -0.27 4.32
CA TYR A 257 12.27 0.47 5.09
C TYR A 257 13.15 -0.45 5.95
N GLY A 258 13.10 -1.77 5.72
CA GLY A 258 13.99 -2.74 6.36
C GLY A 258 13.49 -3.30 7.70
N GLN A 259 12.23 -3.07 8.06
CA GLN A 259 11.65 -3.63 9.29
C GLN A 259 11.09 -5.04 9.08
N LEU A 260 10.83 -5.75 10.18
CA LEU A 260 10.37 -7.13 10.17
C LEU A 260 8.95 -7.31 9.63
N GLY A 261 8.12 -6.27 9.69
CA GLY A 261 6.69 -6.35 9.34
C GLY A 261 5.82 -6.86 10.50
N VAL A 262 6.09 -6.43 11.73
CA VAL A 262 5.28 -6.79 12.91
C VAL A 262 3.85 -6.29 12.72
N THR A 263 2.85 -7.15 12.91
CA THR A 263 1.43 -6.82 12.77
C THR A 263 0.55 -7.65 13.70
N ASN A 264 -0.64 -7.14 14.04
CA ASN A 264 -1.68 -7.88 14.73
C ASN A 264 -2.78 -8.41 13.78
N SER A 265 -2.62 -8.27 12.45
CA SER A 265 -3.60 -8.72 11.46
C SER A 265 -3.21 -10.07 10.86
N LYS A 266 -4.08 -11.08 11.06
CA LYS A 266 -3.95 -12.40 10.41
C LYS A 266 -3.98 -12.27 8.89
N THR A 267 -4.80 -11.37 8.36
CA THR A 267 -4.94 -11.16 6.92
C THR A 267 -3.64 -10.62 6.31
N VAL A 268 -2.96 -9.71 7.00
CA VAL A 268 -1.63 -9.24 6.61
C VAL A 268 -0.60 -10.39 6.68
N TYR A 269 -0.65 -11.23 7.71
CA TYR A 269 0.22 -12.41 7.80
C TYR A 269 0.00 -13.39 6.63
N GLU A 270 -1.25 -13.57 6.20
CA GLU A 270 -1.59 -14.38 5.03
C GLU A 270 -1.17 -13.74 3.70
N LEU A 271 -1.22 -12.41 3.58
CA LEU A 271 -0.71 -11.67 2.42
C LEU A 271 0.76 -12.01 2.17
N PHE A 272 1.56 -12.01 3.22
CA PHE A 272 2.98 -12.40 3.14
C PHE A 272 3.20 -13.91 3.21
N LYS A 273 2.15 -14.71 2.94
CA LYS A 273 2.18 -16.18 2.89
C LYS A 273 2.74 -16.82 4.16
N ARG A 274 2.58 -16.16 5.31
CA ARG A 274 3.10 -16.58 6.61
C ARG A 274 4.64 -16.59 6.71
N LYS A 275 5.34 -15.93 5.78
CA LYS A 275 6.79 -15.99 5.64
C LYS A 275 7.49 -14.78 6.22
N VAL A 276 8.66 -15.03 6.81
CA VAL A 276 9.68 -14.02 7.09
C VAL A 276 10.69 -14.05 5.95
N SER A 277 11.28 -12.93 5.55
CA SER A 277 12.29 -12.93 4.46
C SER A 277 13.47 -12.00 4.77
N ASN A 278 14.66 -12.37 4.29
CA ASN A 278 15.90 -11.60 4.45
C ASN A 278 16.22 -11.33 5.93
N LYS A 279 16.26 -12.39 6.75
CA LYS A 279 16.50 -12.28 8.20
C LYS A 279 17.42 -13.38 8.71
N HIS A 280 18.29 -13.03 9.65
CA HIS A 280 18.93 -13.98 10.52
C HIS A 280 18.16 -14.00 11.84
N ILE A 281 17.44 -15.08 12.12
CA ILE A 281 16.68 -15.27 13.36
C ILE A 281 17.62 -15.90 14.37
N VAL A 282 17.78 -15.27 15.54
CA VAL A 282 18.56 -15.80 16.65
C VAL A 282 17.58 -16.18 17.76
N ILE A 283 17.59 -17.45 18.18
CA ILE A 283 16.89 -17.87 19.40
C ILE A 283 17.85 -17.74 20.57
N GLY A 284 17.54 -16.86 21.51
CA GLY A 284 18.34 -16.59 22.71
C GLY A 284 17.69 -17.05 24.01
N CYS A 285 16.77 -18.02 23.95
CA CYS A 285 16.15 -18.62 25.11
C CYS A 285 16.32 -20.14 25.07
N THR A 286 16.27 -20.78 26.23
CA THR A 286 16.36 -22.24 26.34
C THR A 286 15.25 -22.93 25.53
N ILE A 287 15.65 -23.86 24.67
CA ILE A 287 14.78 -24.67 23.82
C ILE A 287 15.16 -26.15 23.94
N PHE A 288 14.22 -27.04 23.60
CA PHE A 288 14.50 -28.48 23.60
C PHE A 288 15.65 -28.85 22.64
N PRO A 289 16.53 -29.80 23.03
CA PRO A 289 17.56 -30.32 22.15
C PRO A 289 16.98 -30.75 20.79
N GLY A 290 17.58 -30.27 19.71
CA GLY A 290 17.13 -30.57 18.35
C GLY A 290 16.00 -29.69 17.82
N TYR A 291 15.42 -28.78 18.61
CA TYR A 291 14.36 -27.87 18.15
C TYR A 291 14.78 -27.07 16.90
N ILE A 292 15.97 -26.45 16.92
CA ILE A 292 16.49 -25.69 15.76
C ILE A 292 16.53 -26.56 14.51
N ARG A 293 17.02 -27.79 14.61
CA ARG A 293 17.22 -28.69 13.48
C ARG A 293 15.91 -29.25 12.95
N SER A 294 15.01 -29.67 13.84
CA SER A 294 13.80 -30.43 13.48
C SER A 294 12.57 -29.56 13.25
N ILE A 295 12.42 -28.48 14.02
CA ILE A 295 11.24 -27.61 13.98
C ILE A 295 11.64 -26.27 13.38
N GLY A 296 12.60 -25.57 14.00
CA GLY A 296 13.00 -24.22 13.63
C GLY A 296 13.38 -24.07 12.15
N LYS A 297 14.34 -24.86 11.67
CA LYS A 297 14.77 -24.87 10.26
C LYS A 297 13.62 -25.25 9.32
N ASN A 298 12.73 -26.15 9.73
CA ASN A 298 11.58 -26.54 8.94
C ASN A 298 10.54 -25.41 8.81
N LEU A 299 10.32 -24.64 9.88
CA LEU A 299 9.41 -23.49 9.87
C LEU A 299 9.88 -22.36 8.96
N ILE A 300 11.20 -22.24 8.74
CA ILE A 300 11.78 -21.20 7.89
C ILE A 300 12.33 -21.73 6.56
N LYS A 301 12.12 -23.01 6.22
CA LYS A 301 12.79 -23.65 5.08
C LYS A 301 12.45 -23.02 3.72
N ASP A 302 11.28 -22.42 3.63
CA ASP A 302 10.74 -21.80 2.42
C ASP A 302 10.70 -20.27 2.52
N CYS A 303 11.35 -19.72 3.56
CA CYS A 303 11.55 -18.30 3.76
C CYS A 303 12.78 -17.83 2.96
N ILE A 304 12.59 -16.82 2.10
CA ILE A 304 13.63 -16.34 1.19
C ILE A 304 14.75 -15.66 1.97
N ASN A 305 15.99 -16.11 1.79
CA ASN A 305 17.20 -15.56 2.42
C ASN A 305 17.05 -15.42 3.95
N THR A 306 16.44 -16.43 4.58
CA THR A 306 16.23 -16.48 6.02
C THR A 306 17.07 -17.59 6.62
N SER A 307 17.78 -17.29 7.70
CA SER A 307 18.59 -18.24 8.47
C SER A 307 18.16 -18.25 9.92
N LEU A 308 18.45 -19.34 10.63
CA LEU A 308 18.13 -19.53 12.04
C LEU A 308 19.39 -19.99 12.77
N SER A 309 19.76 -19.26 13.81
CA SER A 309 20.81 -19.62 14.75
C SER A 309 20.25 -19.68 16.17
N TYR A 310 21.02 -20.30 17.04
CA TYR A 310 20.75 -20.41 18.45
C TYR A 310 21.95 -19.83 19.19
N ASN A 311 21.70 -18.83 20.01
CA ASN A 311 22.71 -18.16 20.83
C ASN A 311 22.12 -17.95 22.23
N PRO A 312 22.07 -19.03 23.04
CA PRO A 312 21.43 -19.02 24.35
C PRO A 312 22.05 -18.05 25.35
#